data_AF-A0A7S0LBS5-F1
#
_entry.id   AF-A0A7S0LBS5-F1
#
_cell.length_a   1.000
_cell.length_b   1.000
_cell.length_c   1.000
_cell.angle_alpha   90.00
_cell.angle_beta   90.00
_cell.angle_gamma   90.00
#
_symmetry.space_group_name_H-M   'P 1'
#
loop_
_entity.id
_entity.type
_entity.pdbx_description
1 polymer ?
#
loop_
_entity_poly.entity_id
_entity_poly.type
_entity_poly.pdbx_seq_one_letter_code
_entity_poly.pdbx_strand_id
1 'polypeptide(L)'
;KKYTGIAGLPVVANARDVLSDLLQQNLEMAKKLPNDFFYRQHLEKFTNFRLQVVEEAESVQEVEDVINTGVIEELIQQAEDELDVMKMFLEDQPWKSGPPPDVPIVEEDYTDPVQAEDG
;
A
#
# COMPACT_ATOMS: atom_id res chain seq x y z
N LYS A 1 2.83 -15.45 -17.96
CA LYS A 1 3.48 -14.14 -18.24
C LYS A 1 4.99 -14.38 -18.44
N LYS A 2 5.66 -13.72 -19.40
CA LYS A 2 7.11 -13.96 -19.70
C LYS A 2 8.04 -12.90 -19.08
N TYR A 3 7.59 -11.66 -19.02
CA TYR A 3 8.25 -10.52 -18.35
C TYR A 3 7.17 -9.53 -17.89
N THR A 4 7.48 -8.69 -16.91
CA THR A 4 6.56 -7.67 -16.35
C THR A 4 6.46 -6.42 -17.20
N GLY A 5 7.51 -6.11 -17.98
CA GLY A 5 7.63 -4.86 -18.73
C GLY A 5 8.29 -3.72 -17.94
N ILE A 6 8.58 -3.95 -16.66
CA ILE A 6 9.24 -2.99 -15.76
C ILE A 6 10.68 -3.44 -15.54
N ALA A 7 11.63 -2.51 -15.73
CA ALA A 7 13.04 -2.80 -15.50
C ALA A 7 13.29 -3.07 -14.02
N GLY A 8 13.96 -4.19 -13.71
CA GLY A 8 14.29 -4.56 -12.33
C GLY A 8 13.19 -5.33 -11.59
N LEU A 9 12.00 -5.52 -12.17
CA LEU A 9 10.90 -6.27 -11.56
C LEU A 9 10.72 -7.63 -12.25
N PRO A 10 11.25 -8.75 -11.71
CA PRO A 10 11.09 -10.06 -12.31
C PRO A 10 9.66 -10.59 -12.17
N VAL A 11 9.26 -11.50 -13.07
CA VAL A 11 7.96 -12.17 -12.97
C VAL A 11 7.99 -13.16 -11.81
N VAL A 12 6.93 -13.14 -11.00
CA VAL A 12 6.76 -14.07 -9.88
C VAL A 12 5.92 -15.27 -10.32
N ALA A 13 6.44 -16.48 -10.09
CA ALA A 13 5.66 -17.71 -10.31
C ALA A 13 4.58 -17.84 -9.22
N ASN A 14 3.38 -18.30 -9.60
CA ASN A 14 2.23 -18.40 -8.68
C ASN A 14 1.93 -17.08 -7.95
N ALA A 15 2.08 -15.94 -8.64
CA ALA A 15 1.96 -14.60 -8.05
C ALA A 15 0.67 -14.37 -7.23
N ARG A 16 -0.46 -15.00 -7.62
CA ARG A 16 -1.72 -14.90 -6.87
C ARG A 16 -1.63 -15.57 -5.49
N ASP A 17 -1.03 -16.75 -5.42
CA ASP A 17 -0.87 -17.47 -4.15
C ASP A 17 0.08 -16.70 -3.23
N VAL A 18 1.21 -16.22 -3.77
CA VAL A 18 2.18 -15.40 -3.05
C VAL A 18 1.52 -14.11 -2.51
N LEU A 19 0.75 -13.42 -3.35
CA LEU A 19 0.04 -12.21 -2.94
C LEU A 19 -1.01 -12.51 -1.87
N SER A 20 -1.78 -13.60 -2.01
CA SER A 20 -2.76 -14.03 -1.00
C SER A 20 -2.10 -14.28 0.36
N ASP A 21 -0.99 -15.03 0.38
CA ASP A 21 -0.24 -15.32 1.59
C ASP A 21 0.30 -14.05 2.27
N LEU A 22 0.79 -13.08 1.49
CA LEU A 22 1.25 -11.79 2.01
C LEU A 22 0.11 -10.95 2.57
N LEU A 23 -1.02 -10.88 1.88
CA LEU A 23 -2.20 -10.13 2.35
C LEU A 23 -2.77 -10.74 3.65
N GLN A 24 -2.79 -12.06 3.78
CA GLN A 24 -3.16 -12.73 5.02
C GLN A 24 -2.18 -12.42 6.15
N GLN A 25 -0.87 -12.43 5.88
CA GLN A 25 0.14 -12.00 6.85
C GLN A 25 -0.05 -10.55 7.27
N ASN A 26 -0.42 -9.65 6.35
CA ASN A 26 -0.73 -8.26 6.67
C ASN A 26 -1.91 -8.16 7.64
N LEU A 27 -2.99 -8.90 7.40
CA LEU A 27 -4.15 -8.93 8.29
C LEU A 27 -3.79 -9.47 9.69
N GLU A 28 -2.94 -10.49 9.78
CA GLU A 28 -2.47 -11.01 11.07
C GLU A 28 -1.56 -10.02 11.80
N MET A 29 -0.70 -9.29 11.08
CA MET A 29 0.15 -8.27 11.69
C MET A 29 -0.65 -7.04 12.12
N ALA A 30 -1.65 -6.63 11.34
CA ALA A 30 -2.54 -5.51 11.66
C ALA A 30 -3.29 -5.70 12.99
N LYS A 31 -3.58 -6.95 13.39
CA LYS A 31 -4.19 -7.25 14.70
C LYS A 31 -3.35 -6.78 15.89
N LYS A 32 -2.04 -6.61 15.72
CA LYS A 32 -1.12 -6.11 16.76
C LYS A 32 -1.21 -4.60 16.95
N LEU A 33 -1.75 -3.87 15.98
CA LEU A 33 -1.98 -2.42 16.08
C LEU A 33 -3.26 -2.12 16.88
N PRO A 34 -3.39 -0.94 17.51
CA PRO A 34 -4.63 -0.52 18.17
C PRO A 34 -5.82 -0.46 17.20
N ASN A 35 -7.02 -0.83 17.66
CA ASN A 35 -8.22 -0.86 16.82
C ASN A 35 -8.68 0.54 16.37
N ASP A 36 -8.49 1.54 17.23
CA ASP A 36 -8.82 2.94 16.98
C ASP A 36 -7.77 3.67 16.14
N PHE A 37 -6.63 3.03 15.84
CA PHE A 37 -5.62 3.62 14.98
C PHE A 37 -6.14 3.70 13.54
N PHE A 38 -6.31 4.92 13.02
CA PHE A 38 -6.87 5.16 11.68
C PHE A 38 -6.14 4.37 10.59
N TYR A 39 -4.81 4.31 10.64
CA TYR A 39 -4.03 3.54 9.67
C TYR A 39 -4.43 2.06 9.66
N ARG A 40 -4.65 1.42 10.82
CA ARG A 40 -5.11 0.02 10.90
C ARG A 40 -6.45 -0.16 10.19
N GLN A 41 -7.42 0.74 10.42
CA GLN A 41 -8.75 0.64 9.81
C GLN A 41 -8.67 0.72 8.28
N HIS A 42 -7.85 1.62 7.75
CA HIS A 42 -7.63 1.75 6.31
C HIS A 42 -6.89 0.54 5.74
N LEU A 43 -5.85 0.08 6.43
CA LEU A 43 -5.07 -1.10 6.09
C LEU A 43 -5.96 -2.34 5.96
N GLU A 44 -6.75 -2.65 6.99
CA GLU A 44 -7.67 -3.79 6.97
C GLU A 44 -8.68 -3.67 5.82
N LYS A 45 -9.24 -2.48 5.59
CA LYS A 45 -10.22 -2.27 4.52
C LYS A 45 -9.64 -2.56 3.13
N PHE A 46 -8.49 -1.98 2.80
CA PHE A 46 -7.91 -2.18 1.46
C PHE A 46 -7.33 -3.59 1.30
N THR A 47 -6.74 -4.15 2.36
CA THR A 47 -6.16 -5.50 2.32
C THR A 47 -7.24 -6.55 2.11
N ASN A 48 -8.37 -6.45 2.81
CA ASN A 48 -9.51 -7.35 2.59
C ASN A 48 -10.08 -7.22 1.18
N PHE A 49 -10.19 -5.99 0.65
CA PHE A 49 -10.62 -5.78 -0.74
C PHE A 49 -9.67 -6.47 -1.73
N ARG A 50 -8.35 -6.25 -1.60
CA ARG A 50 -7.36 -6.89 -2.47
C ARG A 50 -7.40 -8.41 -2.35
N LEU A 51 -7.53 -8.95 -1.13
CA LEU A 51 -7.60 -10.39 -0.89
C LEU A 51 -8.83 -11.00 -1.55
N GLN A 52 -10.01 -10.38 -1.39
CA GLN A 52 -11.24 -10.82 -2.05
C GLN A 52 -11.08 -10.88 -3.58
N VAL A 53 -10.51 -9.84 -4.18
CA VAL A 53 -10.27 -9.81 -5.64
C VAL A 53 -9.32 -10.94 -6.06
N VAL A 54 -8.25 -11.19 -5.30
CA VAL A 54 -7.29 -12.26 -5.60
C VAL A 54 -7.92 -13.65 -5.48
N GLU A 55 -8.83 -13.85 -4.53
CA GLU A 55 -9.56 -15.11 -4.33
C GLU A 55 -10.62 -15.36 -5.41
N GLU A 56 -11.35 -14.31 -5.82
CA GLU A 56 -12.45 -14.41 -6.81
C GLU A 56 -11.96 -14.48 -8.26
N ALA A 57 -10.83 -13.86 -8.59
CA ALA A 57 -10.30 -13.85 -9.95
C ALA A 57 -9.94 -15.27 -10.43
N GLU A 58 -10.04 -15.52 -11.74
CA GLU A 58 -9.56 -16.75 -12.37
C GLU A 58 -8.16 -16.56 -12.96
N SER A 59 -7.76 -15.31 -13.22
CA SER A 59 -6.48 -14.99 -13.85
C SER A 59 -5.74 -13.82 -13.19
N VAL A 60 -4.42 -13.73 -13.44
CA VAL A 60 -3.61 -12.58 -13.01
C VAL A 60 -4.10 -11.28 -13.66
N GLN A 61 -4.55 -11.34 -14.92
CA GLN A 61 -5.00 -10.16 -15.64
C GLN A 61 -6.24 -9.55 -14.98
N GLU A 62 -7.19 -10.37 -14.54
CA GLU A 62 -8.38 -9.88 -13.84
C GLU A 62 -8.03 -9.18 -12.53
N VAL A 63 -7.05 -9.70 -11.78
CA VAL A 63 -6.54 -9.05 -10.57
C VAL A 63 -5.95 -7.67 -10.91
N GLU A 64 -5.10 -7.60 -11.95
CA GLU A 64 -4.47 -6.35 -12.41
C GLU A 64 -5.54 -5.34 -12.86
N ASP A 65 -6.56 -5.78 -13.60
CA ASP A 65 -7.63 -4.92 -14.13
C ASP A 65 -8.56 -4.39 -13.03
N VAL A 66 -8.94 -5.24 -12.06
CA VAL A 66 -9.88 -4.87 -10.99
C VAL A 66 -9.20 -4.00 -9.92
N ILE A 67 -7.97 -4.35 -9.52
CA ILE A 67 -7.22 -3.56 -8.52
C ILE A 67 -6.65 -2.28 -9.16
N ASN A 68 -6.42 -2.29 -10.47
CA ASN A 68 -6.01 -1.13 -11.26
C ASN A 68 -4.81 -0.37 -10.66
N THR A 69 -3.82 -1.11 -10.18
CA THR A 69 -2.60 -0.58 -9.54
C THR A 69 -1.36 -1.20 -10.20
N GLY A 70 -1.33 -1.20 -11.54
CA GLY A 70 -0.22 -1.77 -12.30
C GLY A 70 -0.22 -3.29 -12.34
N VAL A 71 0.96 -3.90 -12.24
CA VAL A 71 1.12 -5.35 -12.35
C VAL A 71 1.06 -6.06 -10.99
N ILE A 72 0.70 -7.35 -10.98
CA ILE A 72 0.60 -8.11 -9.73
C ILE A 72 1.92 -8.16 -8.95
N GLU A 73 3.05 -8.08 -9.64
CA GLU A 73 4.36 -8.04 -9.00
C GLU A 73 4.59 -6.75 -8.19
N GLU A 74 4.02 -5.61 -8.60
CA GLU A 74 4.05 -4.36 -7.80
C GLU A 74 3.14 -4.48 -6.57
N LEU A 75 2.02 -5.21 -6.68
CA LEU A 75 1.15 -5.48 -5.54
C LEU A 75 1.82 -6.37 -4.49
N ILE A 76 2.62 -7.35 -4.92
CA ILE A 76 3.43 -8.18 -4.02
C ILE A 76 4.44 -7.29 -3.28
N GLN A 77 5.18 -6.45 -4.00
CA GLN A 77 6.16 -5.56 -3.38
C GLN A 77 5.49 -4.59 -2.38
N GLN A 78 4.34 -4.00 -2.73
CA GLN A 78 3.58 -3.18 -1.80
C GLN A 78 3.15 -3.95 -0.55
N ALA A 79 2.73 -5.22 -0.70
CA ALA A 79 2.33 -6.03 0.44
C ALA A 79 3.52 -6.37 1.36
N GLU A 80 4.71 -6.58 0.80
CA GLU A 80 5.96 -6.75 1.55
C GLU A 80 6.38 -5.45 2.28
N ASP A 81 6.37 -4.31 1.59
CA ASP A 81 6.68 -3.00 2.16
C ASP A 81 5.72 -2.66 3.33
N GLU A 82 4.45 -3.04 3.22
CA GLU A 82 3.45 -2.81 4.27
C GLU A 82 3.79 -3.57 5.57
N LEU A 83 4.38 -4.78 5.48
CA LEU A 83 4.89 -5.50 6.65
C LEU A 83 6.00 -4.71 7.35
N ASP A 84 6.87 -4.06 6.59
CA ASP A 84 7.98 -3.27 7.14
C ASP A 84 7.48 -1.97 7.76
N VAL A 85 6.51 -1.29 7.14
CA VAL A 85 5.83 -0.13 7.72
C VAL A 85 5.16 -0.51 9.04
N MET A 86 4.48 -1.65 9.10
CA MET A 86 3.85 -2.13 10.34
C MET A 86 4.86 -2.45 11.44
N LYS A 87 6.03 -3.01 11.10
CA LYS A 87 7.12 -3.23 12.08
C LYS A 87 7.60 -1.90 12.65
N MET A 88 7.89 -0.91 11.79
CA MET A 88 8.26 0.44 12.21
C MET A 88 7.21 1.05 13.14
N PHE A 89 5.93 0.94 12.79
CA PHE A 89 4.83 1.42 13.62
C PHE A 89 4.73 0.73 14.98
N LEU A 90 4.96 -0.58 15.05
CA LEU A 90 4.97 -1.31 16.33
C LEU A 90 6.14 -0.89 17.24
N GLU A 91 7.27 -0.53 16.63
CA GLU A 91 8.46 -0.01 17.32
C GLU A 91 8.25 1.43 17.81
N ASP A 92 7.83 2.33 16.92
CA ASP A 92 7.73 3.77 17.20
C ASP A 92 6.43 4.18 17.93
N GLN A 93 5.37 3.39 17.76
CA GLN A 93 4.06 3.59 18.38
C GLN A 93 3.53 5.03 18.22
N PRO A 94 3.46 5.57 16.99
CA PRO A 94 3.12 6.98 16.74
C PRO A 94 1.74 7.38 17.27
N TRP A 95 0.80 6.44 17.39
CA TRP A 95 -0.51 6.66 18.01
C TRP A 95 -0.47 7.02 19.50
N LYS A 96 0.65 6.81 20.19
CA LYS A 96 0.85 7.25 21.57
C LYS A 96 1.34 8.69 21.66
N SER A 97 1.90 9.22 20.57
CA SER A 97 2.24 10.64 20.53
C SER A 97 0.95 11.44 20.58
N GLY A 98 0.93 12.50 21.38
CA GLY A 98 -0.24 13.38 21.49
C GLY A 98 -0.61 13.99 20.14
N PRO A 99 -1.76 14.66 20.04
CA PRO A 99 -2.12 15.36 18.81
C PRO A 99 -0.94 16.24 18.35
N PRO A 100 -0.67 16.29 17.03
CA PRO A 100 0.36 17.18 16.53
C PRO A 100 0.09 18.60 17.04
N PRO A 101 1.13 19.42 17.27
CA PRO A 101 0.93 20.83 17.56
C PRO A 101 0.02 21.44 16.48
N ASP A 102 -0.77 22.44 16.85
CA ASP A 102 -1.58 23.19 15.90
C ASP A 102 -0.63 23.92 14.93
N VAL A 103 -0.32 23.26 13.82
CA VAL A 103 0.50 23.81 12.75
C VAL A 103 -0.45 24.60 11.87
N PRO A 104 -0.35 25.94 11.82
CA PRO A 104 -1.22 26.73 10.97
C PRO A 104 -1.03 26.29 9.52
N ILE A 105 -2.14 25.95 8.85
CA ILE A 105 -2.14 25.77 7.40
C ILE A 105 -1.90 27.16 6.82
N VAL A 106 -0.65 27.40 6.40
CA VAL A 106 -0.32 28.62 5.67
C VAL A 106 -0.68 28.35 4.22
N GLU A 107 -1.75 28.97 3.74
CA GLU A 107 -2.05 29.09 2.31
C GLU A 107 -1.05 30.08 1.69
N GLU A 108 0.23 29.70 1.66
CA GLU A 108 1.17 30.36 0.76
C GLU A 108 0.81 29.85 -0.64
N ASP A 109 0.38 30.76 -1.52
CA ASP A 109 0.22 30.51 -2.95
C ASP A 109 1.59 30.07 -3.49
N TYR A 110 1.85 28.75 -3.42
CA TYR A 110 3.05 28.14 -3.97
C TYR A 110 3.06 28.44 -5.48
N THR A 111 3.80 29.48 -5.84
CA THR A 111 4.03 29.84 -7.21
C THR A 111 5.19 28.98 -7.68
N ASP A 112 4.89 27.97 -8.50
CA ASP A 112 5.94 27.15 -9.12
C ASP A 112 6.94 28.08 -9.84
N PRO A 113 8.22 28.11 -9.43
CA PRO A 113 9.21 29.01 -10.02
C PRO A 113 9.40 28.78 -11.54
N VAL A 114 8.96 27.63 -12.08
CA VAL A 114 8.98 27.35 -13.52
C VAL A 114 7.94 28.16 -14.30
N GLN A 115 6.86 28.62 -13.66
CA GLN A 115 5.79 29.41 -14.30
C GLN A 115 6.12 30.91 -14.39
N ALA A 116 7.27 31.37 -13.85
CA ALA A 116 7.59 32.79 -13.71
C ALA A 116 8.43 33.39 -14.87
N GLU A 117 8.89 32.59 -15.85
CA GLU A 117 9.84 33.05 -16.89
C GLU A 117 9.25 33.25 -18.31
N ASP A 118 7.95 33.07 -18.55
CA ASP A 118 7.32 33.31 -19.86
C ASP A 118 6.65 34.72 -19.97
N GLY A 119 7.36 35.77 -19.53
CA GLY A 119 6.91 37.18 -19.58
C GLY A 119 7.75 38.08 -20.48
#